data_AF-A0A3C0WLG6-F1
#
_entry.id   AF-A0A3C0WLG6-F1
#
_cell.length_a   1.000
_cell.length_b   1.000
_cell.length_c   1.000
_cell.angle_alpha   90.00
_cell.angle_beta   90.00
_cell.angle_gamma   90.00
#
_symmetry.space_group_name_H-M   'P 1'
#
loop_
_entity.id
_entity.type
_entity.pdbx_description
1 polymer ?
#
loop_
_entity_poly.entity_id
_entity_poly.type
_entity_poly.pdbx_seq_one_letter_code
_entity_poly.pdbx_strand_id
1 'polypeptide(L)'
;MPSLLVTVCVEGDNLQTRPAIITTRNGEMLDRVQGLFQQYRIRPTWLTSYEMAVCPCFQEFGESVVQRQSGEIGAHLHGWTCPP
;
A
#
# COMPACT_ATOMS: atom_id res chain seq x y z
N MET A 1 24.47 -8.14 13.45
CA MET A 1 23.84 -9.09 12.50
C MET A 1 23.12 -8.30 11.42
N PRO A 2 23.03 -8.79 10.17
CA PRO A 2 22.32 -8.10 9.10
C PRO A 2 20.81 -8.05 9.38
N SER A 3 20.14 -7.02 8.87
CA SER A 3 18.69 -6.84 8.95
C SER A 3 18.11 -6.72 7.53
N LEU A 4 16.87 -7.16 7.34
CA LEU A 4 16.12 -7.04 6.09
C LEU A 4 14.86 -6.20 6.34
N LEU A 5 14.66 -5.18 5.52
CA LEU A 5 13.43 -4.39 5.48
C LEU A 5 12.79 -4.58 4.11
N VAL A 6 11.47 -4.76 4.08
CA VAL A 6 10.70 -4.86 2.84
C VAL A 6 9.65 -3.75 2.84
N THR A 7 9.69 -2.91 1.82
CA THR A 7 8.74 -1.82 1.61
C THR A 7 8.02 -2.03 0.30
N VAL A 8 6.70 -1.79 0.28
CA VAL A 8 5.88 -1.86 -0.93
C VAL A 8 5.23 -0.50 -1.16
N CYS A 9 5.51 0.13 -2.29
CA CYS A 9 4.77 1.31 -2.72
C CYS A 9 3.41 0.88 -3.25
N VAL A 10 2.36 1.30 -2.56
CA VAL A 10 0.96 1.05 -2.90
C VAL A 10 0.43 2.33 -3.53
N GLU A 11 0.43 2.35 -4.86
CA GLU A 11 0.07 3.50 -5.69
C GLU A 11 -1.19 3.24 -6.51
N GLY A 12 -1.86 4.29 -6.98
CA GLY A 12 -2.95 4.16 -7.95
C GLY A 12 -2.50 3.52 -9.28
N ASP A 13 -3.46 2.96 -10.01
CA ASP A 13 -3.20 2.25 -11.27
C ASP A 13 -2.56 3.18 -12.29
N ASN A 14 -1.43 2.74 -12.85
CA ASN A 14 -0.68 3.44 -13.89
C ASN A 14 -0.25 4.87 -13.52
N LEU A 15 -0.05 5.18 -12.25
CA LEU A 15 0.25 6.53 -11.77
C LEU A 15 1.45 7.19 -12.50
N GLN A 16 2.45 6.40 -12.90
CA GLN A 16 3.61 6.84 -13.68
C GLN A 16 3.27 7.44 -15.05
N THR A 17 2.14 7.05 -15.66
CA THR A 17 1.71 7.57 -16.98
C THR A 17 0.87 8.84 -16.85
N ARG A 18 0.56 9.28 -15.62
CA ARG A 18 -0.28 10.44 -15.31
C ARG A 18 -1.64 10.38 -16.02
N PRO A 19 -2.44 9.32 -15.79
CA PRO A 19 -3.71 9.17 -16.46
C PRO A 19 -4.69 10.27 -16.02
N ALA A 20 -5.62 10.63 -16.90
CA ALA A 20 -6.67 11.60 -16.57
C ALA A 20 -7.62 11.12 -15.47
N ILE A 21 -7.76 9.80 -15.32
CA ILE A 21 -8.54 9.15 -14.28
C ILE A 21 -7.63 8.11 -13.63
N ILE A 22 -7.42 8.24 -12.33
CA ILE A 22 -6.65 7.28 -11.54
C ILE A 22 -7.64 6.30 -10.91
N THR A 23 -7.40 5.00 -11.10
CA THR A 23 -8.15 3.93 -10.44
C THR A 23 -7.29 3.23 -9.41
N THR A 24 -7.87 2.36 -8.59
CA THR A 24 -7.19 1.66 -7.48
C THR A 24 -7.49 0.17 -7.49
N ARG A 25 -7.65 -0.42 -8.68
CA ARG A 25 -8.05 -1.83 -8.88
C ARG A 25 -6.96 -2.78 -8.43
N ASN A 26 -5.70 -2.37 -8.53
CA ASN A 26 -4.57 -3.12 -7.96
C ASN A 26 -4.70 -3.36 -6.43
N GLY A 27 -5.48 -2.55 -5.71
CA GLY A 27 -5.79 -2.74 -4.29
C GLY A 27 -6.38 -4.12 -3.97
N GLU A 28 -7.13 -4.71 -4.90
CA GLU A 28 -7.74 -6.04 -4.75
C GLU A 28 -6.69 -7.17 -4.60
N MET A 29 -5.43 -6.92 -4.95
CA MET A 29 -4.34 -7.90 -4.84
C MET A 29 -3.60 -7.81 -3.49
N LEU A 30 -3.85 -6.81 -2.65
CA LEU A 30 -3.05 -6.54 -1.45
C LEU A 30 -3.10 -7.68 -0.43
N ASP A 31 -4.28 -8.28 -0.21
CA ASP A 31 -4.41 -9.43 0.69
C ASP A 31 -3.56 -10.62 0.24
N ARG A 32 -3.46 -10.85 -1.07
CA ARG A 32 -2.63 -11.92 -1.63
C ARG A 32 -1.14 -11.65 -1.37
N VAL A 33 -0.70 -10.40 -1.52
CA VAL A 33 0.69 -10.00 -1.22
C VAL A 33 0.98 -10.10 0.27
N GLN A 34 0.05 -9.65 1.13
CA GLN A 34 0.17 -9.79 2.58
C GLN A 34 0.24 -11.26 3.03
N GLY A 35 -0.54 -12.14 2.40
CA GLY A 35 -0.46 -13.59 2.62
C GLY A 35 0.91 -14.18 2.26
N LEU A 36 1.53 -13.71 1.17
CA LEU A 36 2.90 -14.10 0.81
C LEU A 36 3.90 -13.69 1.89
N PHE A 37 3.85 -12.44 2.36
CA PHE A 37 4.73 -11.99 3.44
C PHE A 37 4.55 -12.80 4.74
N GLN A 38 3.31 -13.16 5.07
CA GLN A 38 3.03 -14.01 6.23
C GLN A 38 3.67 -15.40 6.11
N GLN A 39 3.65 -16.03 4.93
CA GLN A 39 4.32 -17.32 4.69
C GLN A 39 5.82 -17.27 5.01
N TYR A 40 6.47 -16.13 4.72
CA TYR A 40 7.89 -15.91 4.99
C TYR A 40 8.18 -15.19 6.31
N ARG A 41 7.17 -14.95 7.15
CA ARG A 41 7.29 -14.23 8.43
C ARG A 41 7.88 -12.82 8.28
N ILE A 42 7.57 -12.16 7.18
CA ILE A 42 7.98 -10.78 6.88
C ILE A 42 6.86 -9.83 7.34
N ARG A 43 7.24 -8.75 8.03
CA ARG A 43 6.36 -7.60 8.32
C ARG A 43 6.74 -6.46 7.38
N PRO A 44 5.99 -6.22 6.30
CA PRO A 44 6.32 -5.16 5.35
C PRO A 44 5.91 -3.78 5.88
N THR A 45 6.48 -2.73 5.29
CA THR A 45 5.94 -1.37 5.36
C THR A 45 5.24 -1.03 4.05
N TRP A 46 3.96 -0.67 4.11
CA TRP A 46 3.12 -0.28 2.98
C TRP A 46 3.16 1.24 2.80
N LEU A 47 3.91 1.72 1.82
CA LEU A 47 4.04 3.16 1.51
C LEU A 47 2.92 3.58 0.56
N THR A 48 1.97 4.37 1.04
CA THR A 48 0.65 4.52 0.42
C THR A 48 0.47 5.88 -0.24
N SER A 49 0.08 5.91 -1.51
CA SER A 49 -0.29 7.15 -2.21
C SER A 49 -1.63 7.71 -1.74
N TYR A 50 -1.94 8.97 -2.09
CA TYR A 50 -3.20 9.59 -1.68
C TYR A 50 -4.44 8.84 -2.21
N GLU A 51 -4.42 8.41 -3.47
CA GLU A 51 -5.53 7.68 -4.10
C GLU A 51 -5.79 6.35 -3.41
N MET A 52 -4.73 5.67 -2.99
CA MET A 52 -4.84 4.45 -2.20
C MET A 52 -5.31 4.75 -0.78
N ALA A 53 -4.85 5.84 -0.14
CA ALA A 53 -5.30 6.21 1.20
C ALA A 53 -6.81 6.52 1.29
N VAL A 54 -7.42 7.03 0.21
CA VAL A 54 -8.87 7.28 0.11
C VAL A 54 -9.64 6.12 -0.53
N CYS A 55 -8.97 5.04 -0.94
CA CYS A 55 -9.61 3.86 -1.50
C CYS A 55 -10.24 3.02 -0.38
N PRO A 56 -11.55 2.71 -0.42
CA PRO A 56 -12.21 1.91 0.62
C PRO A 56 -11.56 0.53 0.80
N CYS A 57 -11.20 -0.14 -0.29
CA CYS A 57 -10.53 -1.45 -0.25
C CYS A 57 -9.17 -1.38 0.47
N PHE A 58 -8.39 -0.31 0.25
CA PHE A 58 -7.14 -0.11 0.97
C PHE A 58 -7.38 0.22 2.44
N GLN A 59 -8.42 1.00 2.78
CA GLN A 59 -8.75 1.32 4.16
C GLN A 59 -9.08 0.06 4.97
N GLU A 60 -9.91 -0.84 4.42
CA GLU A 60 -10.22 -2.14 5.02
C GLU A 60 -8.97 -3.01 5.19
N PHE A 61 -8.15 -3.09 4.13
CA PHE A 61 -6.86 -3.80 4.18
C PHE A 61 -5.93 -3.23 5.26
N GLY A 62 -5.77 -1.90 5.28
CA GLY A 62 -4.87 -1.20 6.19
C GLY A 62 -5.29 -1.34 7.64
N GLU A 63 -6.60 -1.27 7.91
CA GLU A 63 -7.14 -1.55 9.25
C GLU A 63 -6.77 -2.96 9.73
N SER A 64 -6.94 -3.97 8.86
CA SER A 64 -6.52 -5.35 9.15
C SER A 64 -5.02 -5.47 9.43
N VAL A 65 -4.17 -4.78 8.66
CA VAL A 65 -2.71 -4.76 8.86
C VAL A 65 -2.35 -4.21 10.25
N VAL A 66 -2.94 -3.08 10.63
CA VAL A 66 -2.67 -2.42 11.91
C VAL A 66 -3.19 -3.26 13.08
N GLN A 67 -4.45 -3.71 13.01
CA GLN A 67 -5.07 -4.52 14.07
C GLN A 67 -4.31 -5.82 14.34
N ARG A 68 -3.78 -6.46 13.29
CA ARG A 68 -3.02 -7.71 13.39
C ARG A 68 -1.53 -7.52 13.63
N GLN A 69 -1.06 -6.27 13.67
CA GLN A 69 0.36 -5.93 13.75
C GLN A 69 1.21 -6.65 12.68
N SER A 70 0.62 -6.86 11.49
CA SER A 70 1.22 -7.65 10.41
C SER A 70 2.06 -6.81 9.43
N GLY A 71 2.19 -5.52 9.69
CA GLY A 71 2.99 -4.56 8.92
C GLY A 71 2.86 -3.15 9.47
N GLU A 72 3.48 -2.21 8.78
CA GLU A 72 3.39 -0.76 9.02
C GLU A 72 2.77 -0.08 7.80
N ILE A 73 2.09 1.05 8.00
CA ILE A 73 1.59 1.89 6.91
C ILE A 73 2.29 3.25 6.99
N GLY A 74 2.94 3.63 5.90
CA GLY A 74 3.60 4.93 5.73
C GLY A 74 3.02 5.69 4.54
N ALA A 75 3.36 6.97 4.42
CA ALA A 75 2.92 7.81 3.32
C ALA A 75 3.88 7.76 2.11
N HIS A 76 3.32 7.75 0.90
CA HIS A 76 4.04 7.88 -0.38
C HIS A 76 3.40 8.97 -1.24
N LEU A 77 3.56 10.23 -0.84
CA LEU A 77 2.81 11.34 -1.40
C LEU A 77 3.39 11.81 -2.74
N HIS A 78 2.50 12.12 -3.67
CA HIS A 78 2.82 12.71 -4.98
C HIS A 78 2.34 14.16 -5.03
N GLY A 79 3.22 15.09 -5.42
CA GLY A 79 2.90 16.52 -5.43
C GLY A 79 1.83 16.97 -6.43
N TRP A 80 1.36 16.09 -7.31
CA TRP A 80 0.37 16.41 -8.34
C TRP A 80 -1.00 15.75 -8.10
N THR A 81 -1.12 14.86 -7.12
CA THR A 81 -2.38 14.19 -6.76
C THR A 81 -2.71 14.25 -5.28
N CYS A 82 -1.71 14.43 -4.42
CA CYS A 82 -1.94 14.69 -3.00
C CYS A 82 -2.50 16.12 -2.85
N PRO A 83 -3.69 16.29 -2.24
CA PRO A 83 -4.22 17.63 -1.94
C PRO A 83 -3.30 18.36 -0.93
N PRO A 84 -3.32 19.70 -0.91
CA PRO A 84 -2.57 20.53 0.04
C PRO A 84 -3.09 20.42 1.46
#